data_AF-A0A1K1T8E7-F1
#
_entry.id   AF-A0A1K1T8E7-F1
#
_cell.length_a   1.000
_cell.length_b   1.000
_cell.length_c   1.000
_cell.angle_alpha   90.00
_cell.angle_beta   90.00
_cell.angle_gamma   90.00
#
_symmetry.space_group_name_H-M   'P 1'
#
loop_
_entity.id
_entity.type
_entity.pdbx_description
1 polymer ?
#
loop_
_entity_poly.entity_id
_entity_poly.type
_entity_poly.pdbx_seq_one_letter_code
_entity_poly.pdbx_strand_id
1 'polypeptide(L)'
;MSPRQNTRPKPPKSLPDTPHSSRDTTAETMLANPVRGEGIDPPSVSPTEHAIETPESLLSTIQISEMASPAAIRAAPASVSLDGYYLSPELVPMLSEPDATSGIRTFRTRTYVELSEGGTVLLGRDSEQNYRARSGIELVASGPRLEQVEGSHLWRQIPHREAMHDSDSDLASTPHRLSDDEASQVAAPKRQRATTSQSEAPGQSAPVFSKNWGIDPRFMVSEFITRDNVHYKVVTRSDAREHPIVYVQPPTHPTYDFDLLEATLRHTPDEQPRGAMQIPPDNHWEIDARLPFEKPLTAYVRDCFPEVTTVTLENIARKQFELANNGPFADAAGLTALRQIFNGWKNAGLAPHPQWSDPLLMLPTLPTTPSSRGAARSITLPAPFSTGTLERLDFDPMLFQRQWLSFQSTYTPVEFKRFMAALLTRNGYTVMEPSSYNSFPALVFQRAEHDQVFFMSLHRTRIPKISLPTYLDPNTAGVLLENQLGEAAAKVVRDAHAANKIIWLKGGTEIRPGIADTVFIIRDDNSRL
;
A
#
# COMPACT_ATOMS: atom_id res chain seq x y z
N MET A 1 -41.56 59.68 5.78
CA MET A 1 -41.48 60.86 6.66
C MET A 1 -40.91 60.44 8.01
N SER A 2 -40.24 61.36 8.70
CA SER A 2 -39.30 61.08 9.82
C SER A 2 -39.99 61.13 11.22
N PRO A 3 -39.28 61.16 12.37
CA PRO A 3 -39.21 60.00 13.26
C PRO A 3 -39.60 60.29 14.73
N ARG A 4 -39.43 59.32 15.64
CA ARG A 4 -39.34 59.56 17.10
C ARG A 4 -38.13 58.86 17.73
N GLN A 5 -37.73 59.34 18.90
CA GLN A 5 -36.33 59.41 19.34
C GLN A 5 -35.85 58.29 20.28
N ASN A 6 -34.52 58.23 20.42
CA ASN A 6 -33.72 57.40 21.32
C ASN A 6 -34.10 57.51 22.81
N THR A 7 -33.75 56.47 23.58
CA THR A 7 -33.05 56.66 24.87
C THR A 7 -32.23 55.43 25.26
N ARG A 8 -31.09 55.67 25.90
CA ARG A 8 -30.09 54.66 26.32
C ARG A 8 -29.75 54.90 27.79
N PRO A 9 -29.79 53.89 28.68
CA PRO A 9 -29.17 53.99 30.00
C PRO A 9 -27.64 53.79 29.95
N LYS A 10 -26.90 54.53 30.77
CA LYS A 10 -25.48 54.29 31.10
C LYS A 10 -25.38 54.00 32.62
N PRO A 11 -24.31 53.33 33.08
CA PRO A 11 -24.24 52.72 34.42
C PRO A 11 -23.77 53.70 35.53
N PRO A 12 -24.01 53.38 36.81
CA PRO A 12 -23.47 54.13 37.94
C PRO A 12 -21.98 53.83 38.21
N LYS A 13 -21.24 54.92 38.46
CA LYS A 13 -19.95 55.07 39.17
C LYS A 13 -20.27 55.44 40.65
N SER A 14 -19.41 55.40 41.67
CA SER A 14 -18.04 54.87 41.92
C SER A 14 -17.56 55.22 43.36
N LEU A 15 -16.71 54.39 44.00
CA LEU A 15 -15.67 54.76 45.01
C LEU A 15 -16.17 55.42 46.33
N PRO A 16 -15.34 55.77 47.38
CA PRO A 16 -13.86 55.85 47.55
C PRO A 16 -13.31 55.14 48.85
N ASP A 17 -12.04 55.22 49.32
CA ASP A 17 -10.69 55.15 48.72
C ASP A 17 -9.58 54.97 49.82
N THR A 18 -8.43 54.34 49.49
CA THR A 18 -7.07 54.50 50.10
C THR A 18 -6.78 54.05 51.58
N PRO A 19 -5.50 53.87 52.06
CA PRO A 19 -4.23 54.41 51.54
C PRO A 19 -2.96 53.51 51.50
N HIS A 20 -1.90 54.16 50.98
CA HIS A 20 -0.52 53.77 50.68
C HIS A 20 0.32 53.12 51.80
N SER A 21 1.37 52.40 51.38
CA SER A 21 2.72 52.61 51.92
C SER A 21 3.80 52.33 50.85
N SER A 22 4.84 53.15 50.83
CA SER A 22 5.98 53.08 49.90
C SER A 22 7.26 52.80 50.69
N ARG A 23 8.21 52.05 50.12
CA ARG A 23 9.62 52.17 50.54
C ARG A 23 10.61 51.70 49.47
N ASP A 24 11.41 52.64 48.96
CA ASP A 24 12.68 52.37 48.31
C ASP A 24 13.73 51.92 49.33
N THR A 25 14.65 51.06 48.91
CA THR A 25 16.08 51.20 49.26
C THR A 25 16.95 50.69 48.11
N THR A 26 17.85 51.54 47.63
CA THR A 26 18.79 51.30 46.53
C THR A 26 20.01 50.50 46.96
N ALA A 27 20.62 49.74 46.05
CA ALA A 27 22.06 49.50 46.04
C ALA A 27 22.56 49.34 44.59
N GLU A 28 23.36 50.30 44.13
CA GLU A 28 24.12 50.21 42.88
C GLU A 28 25.37 49.34 43.08
N THR A 29 25.86 48.69 42.02
CA THR A 29 27.29 48.48 41.78
C THR A 29 27.54 48.32 40.28
N MET A 30 28.53 49.05 39.76
CA MET A 30 28.93 49.07 38.35
C MET A 30 30.07 48.10 38.01
N LEU A 31 30.20 47.81 36.70
CA LEU A 31 31.39 47.45 35.91
C LEU A 31 32.53 46.63 36.55
N ALA A 32 32.93 45.54 35.85
CA ALA A 32 34.27 45.42 35.25
C ALA A 32 34.38 44.28 34.22
N ASN A 33 35.08 44.52 33.10
CA ASN A 33 35.69 43.49 32.24
C ASN A 33 37.17 43.28 32.67
N PRO A 34 37.75 42.09 32.43
CA PRO A 34 38.87 41.96 31.48
C PRO A 34 38.68 40.75 30.54
N VAL A 35 39.04 40.73 29.25
CA VAL A 35 40.28 41.08 28.52
C VAL A 35 41.43 40.06 28.68
N ARG A 36 41.50 39.15 27.67
CA ARG A 36 42.65 38.69 26.86
C ARG A 36 43.91 38.06 27.48
N GLY A 37 44.17 36.82 27.03
CA GLY A 37 45.47 36.27 26.58
C GLY A 37 45.13 35.10 25.63
N GLU A 38 45.60 34.97 24.37
CA GLU A 38 46.99 34.87 23.86
C GLU A 38 47.81 33.74 24.52
N GLY A 39 48.26 32.70 23.81
CA GLY A 39 48.00 32.35 22.40
C GLY A 39 48.77 31.12 21.88
N ILE A 40 48.83 31.02 20.54
CA ILE A 40 49.92 30.48 19.68
C ILE A 40 49.89 28.98 19.29
N ASP A 41 49.68 28.77 17.98
CA ASP A 41 49.90 27.58 17.13
C ASP A 41 51.38 27.41 16.68
N PRO A 42 51.79 26.35 15.94
CA PRO A 42 51.24 24.98 15.86
C PRO A 42 52.36 23.95 16.26
N PRO A 43 53.19 23.25 15.42
CA PRO A 43 53.17 22.89 13.98
C PRO A 43 52.97 21.38 13.67
N SER A 44 52.78 21.02 12.40
CA SER A 44 52.72 19.65 11.87
C SER A 44 54.10 19.01 11.63
N VAL A 45 54.20 17.68 11.69
CA VAL A 45 55.16 16.86 10.90
C VAL A 45 54.55 15.50 10.53
N SER A 46 54.68 15.10 9.26
CA SER A 46 54.53 13.71 8.79
C SER A 46 55.90 13.18 8.35
N PRO A 47 56.20 11.90 8.62
CA PRO A 47 56.99 11.09 7.68
C PRO A 47 56.52 9.60 7.63
N THR A 48 56.89 8.73 6.68
CA THR A 48 57.37 8.85 5.28
C THR A 48 57.17 7.45 4.66
N GLU A 49 57.16 7.40 3.33
CA GLU A 49 57.16 6.23 2.45
C GLU A 49 58.03 5.03 2.89
N HIS A 50 57.60 3.81 2.52
CA HIS A 50 58.49 2.80 1.94
C HIS A 50 57.73 2.00 0.88
N ALA A 51 58.42 1.70 -0.23
CA ALA A 51 57.88 1.03 -1.42
C ALA A 51 58.43 -0.41 -1.57
N ILE A 52 58.04 -1.07 -2.67
CA ILE A 52 58.48 -2.42 -3.12
C ILE A 52 57.71 -3.53 -2.34
N GLU A 53 57.10 -4.57 -2.94
CA GLU A 53 57.46 -5.35 -4.14
C GLU A 53 56.23 -5.97 -4.83
N THR A 54 56.30 -6.17 -6.16
CA THR A 54 55.42 -7.09 -6.91
C THR A 54 55.90 -8.54 -6.80
N PRO A 55 55.00 -9.52 -6.96
CA PRO A 55 55.31 -10.58 -7.92
C PRO A 55 54.20 -10.85 -8.94
N GLU A 56 54.61 -11.41 -10.07
CA GLU A 56 53.80 -11.63 -11.27
C GLU A 56 52.95 -12.92 -11.23
N SER A 57 52.00 -12.99 -12.16
CA SER A 57 51.65 -14.20 -12.93
C SER A 57 51.39 -15.51 -12.19
N LEU A 58 50.11 -15.94 -12.20
CA LEU A 58 49.79 -17.26 -12.74
C LEU A 58 48.56 -17.19 -13.67
N LEU A 59 48.78 -17.57 -14.94
CA LEU A 59 47.74 -17.86 -15.91
C LEU A 59 47.02 -19.17 -15.52
N SER A 60 45.71 -19.12 -15.28
CA SER A 60 44.89 -20.33 -15.20
C SER A 60 44.57 -20.83 -16.60
N THR A 61 45.39 -21.76 -17.08
CA THR A 61 45.21 -22.48 -18.35
C THR A 61 43.83 -23.14 -18.44
N ILE A 62 43.13 -22.86 -19.53
CA ILE A 62 41.89 -23.56 -19.92
C ILE A 62 42.24 -25.03 -20.22
N GLN A 63 41.66 -25.97 -19.47
CA GLN A 63 41.63 -27.38 -19.87
C GLN A 63 40.28 -27.69 -20.52
N ILE A 64 40.30 -27.93 -21.83
CA ILE A 64 39.18 -28.53 -22.56
C ILE A 64 39.30 -30.04 -22.41
N SER A 65 38.46 -30.64 -21.57
CA SER A 65 38.30 -32.10 -21.49
C SER A 65 37.22 -32.54 -22.47
N GLU A 66 37.66 -33.07 -23.60
CA GLU A 66 36.83 -33.83 -24.53
C GLU A 66 36.39 -35.15 -23.85
N MET A 67 35.08 -35.40 -23.72
CA MET A 67 34.55 -36.70 -23.31
C MET A 67 33.44 -37.17 -24.24
N ALA A 68 33.56 -38.45 -24.62
CA ALA A 68 32.79 -39.08 -25.68
C ALA A 68 31.29 -39.23 -25.37
N SER A 69 30.49 -39.23 -26.43
CA SER A 69 29.07 -39.60 -26.40
C SER A 69 28.86 -41.05 -25.93
N PRO A 70 27.93 -41.30 -25.00
CA PRO A 70 27.31 -42.60 -24.83
C PRO A 70 25.91 -42.67 -25.48
N ALA A 71 25.56 -43.88 -25.89
CA ALA A 71 24.37 -44.27 -26.63
C ALA A 71 23.01 -43.83 -26.03
N ALA A 72 21.99 -43.84 -26.90
CA ALA A 72 20.60 -43.56 -26.55
C ALA A 72 20.08 -44.43 -25.40
N ILE A 73 19.55 -43.79 -24.35
CA ILE A 73 18.79 -44.44 -23.29
C ILE A 73 17.30 -44.11 -23.47
N ARG A 74 16.51 -45.17 -23.40
CA ARG A 74 15.05 -45.20 -23.58
C ARG A 74 14.38 -44.30 -22.51
N ALA A 75 13.55 -43.34 -22.93
CA ALA A 75 12.86 -42.46 -22.00
C ALA A 75 11.87 -43.25 -21.10
N ALA A 76 12.02 -43.10 -19.80
CA ALA A 76 10.99 -43.43 -18.80
C ALA A 76 10.18 -42.16 -18.48
N PRO A 77 8.90 -42.26 -18.08
CA PRO A 77 8.12 -41.09 -17.69
C PRO A 77 8.76 -40.43 -16.47
N ALA A 78 9.13 -39.15 -16.61
CA ALA A 78 9.87 -38.44 -15.58
C ALA A 78 8.97 -38.08 -14.39
N SER A 79 9.20 -38.75 -13.26
CA SER A 79 8.83 -38.19 -11.97
C SER A 79 9.57 -36.86 -11.80
N VAL A 80 8.85 -35.74 -11.68
CA VAL A 80 9.45 -34.44 -11.39
C VAL A 80 10.24 -34.56 -10.08
N SER A 81 11.53 -34.22 -10.11
CA SER A 81 12.41 -34.32 -8.94
C SER A 81 12.23 -33.15 -7.97
N LEU A 82 12.56 -33.38 -6.70
CA LEU A 82 12.59 -32.37 -5.65
C LEU A 82 13.89 -31.55 -5.60
N ASP A 83 14.93 -31.94 -6.33
CA ASP A 83 16.29 -31.39 -6.21
C ASP A 83 16.38 -29.84 -6.31
N GLY A 84 15.47 -29.21 -7.06
CA GLY A 84 15.40 -27.75 -7.21
C GLY A 84 14.53 -27.00 -6.19
N TYR A 85 13.90 -27.69 -5.23
CA TYR A 85 12.90 -27.12 -4.31
C TYR A 85 13.34 -27.11 -2.83
N TYR A 86 14.49 -27.69 -2.51
CA TYR A 86 15.03 -27.71 -1.15
C TYR A 86 15.48 -26.32 -0.68
N LEU A 87 15.02 -25.94 0.51
CA LEU A 87 15.52 -24.79 1.25
C LEU A 87 16.92 -25.08 1.79
N SER A 88 17.84 -24.11 1.70
CA SER A 88 19.17 -24.23 2.30
C SER A 88 19.07 -24.55 3.81
N PRO A 89 19.81 -25.56 4.32
CA PRO A 89 19.79 -25.94 5.74
C PRO A 89 20.06 -24.77 6.71
N GLU A 90 20.85 -23.77 6.29
CA GLU A 90 21.16 -22.58 7.07
C GLU A 90 19.95 -21.68 7.36
N LEU A 91 18.89 -21.77 6.53
CA LEU A 91 17.67 -20.99 6.64
C LEU A 91 16.57 -21.71 7.44
N VAL A 92 16.69 -23.03 7.66
CA VAL A 92 15.71 -23.83 8.42
C VAL A 92 15.55 -23.33 9.87
N PRO A 93 16.62 -22.93 10.61
CA PRO A 93 16.48 -22.35 11.96
C PRO A 93 15.76 -20.99 12.02
N MET A 94 15.54 -20.32 10.88
CA MET A 94 14.82 -19.04 10.82
C MET A 94 13.31 -19.21 10.69
N LEU A 95 12.83 -20.44 10.41
CA LEU A 95 11.41 -20.74 10.27
C LEU A 95 10.72 -20.81 11.64
N SER A 96 9.40 -20.60 11.67
CA SER A 96 8.61 -20.85 12.88
C SER A 96 8.72 -22.31 13.34
N GLU A 97 8.31 -22.55 14.58
CA GLU A 97 7.95 -23.90 15.02
C GLU A 97 6.86 -24.49 14.08
N PRO A 98 6.86 -25.81 13.85
CA PRO A 98 5.89 -26.46 12.97
C PRO A 98 4.51 -26.48 13.64
N ASP A 99 3.46 -26.22 12.85
CA ASP A 99 2.08 -26.33 13.33
C ASP A 99 1.77 -27.73 13.87
N ALA A 100 1.11 -27.78 15.03
CA ALA A 100 0.86 -29.01 15.78
C ALA A 100 -0.12 -29.97 15.08
N THR A 101 -0.83 -29.53 14.04
CA THR A 101 -1.79 -30.37 13.29
C THR A 101 -1.26 -30.75 11.90
N SER A 102 -0.61 -29.81 11.21
CA SER A 102 -0.23 -29.91 9.80
C SER A 102 1.29 -30.00 9.55
N GLY A 103 2.10 -29.72 10.56
CA GLY A 103 3.57 -29.61 10.42
C GLY A 103 4.06 -28.40 9.63
N ILE A 104 3.15 -27.55 9.15
CA ILE A 104 3.50 -26.38 8.34
C ILE A 104 4.26 -25.37 9.21
N ARG A 105 5.44 -24.96 8.74
CA ARG A 105 6.21 -23.85 9.28
C ARG A 105 5.95 -22.59 8.46
N THR A 106 6.17 -21.42 9.05
CA THR A 106 6.00 -20.13 8.38
C THR A 106 7.26 -19.28 8.49
N PHE A 107 7.55 -18.52 7.44
CA PHE A 107 8.51 -17.42 7.48
C PHE A 107 8.01 -16.27 6.61
N ARG A 108 7.80 -15.11 7.22
CA ARG A 108 7.11 -13.95 6.59
C ARG A 108 5.73 -14.37 6.06
N THR A 109 5.56 -14.40 4.75
CA THR A 109 4.31 -14.77 4.05
C THR A 109 4.38 -16.13 3.33
N ARG A 110 5.47 -16.89 3.55
CA ARG A 110 5.74 -18.17 2.90
C ARG A 110 5.57 -19.33 3.88
N THR A 111 4.97 -20.43 3.41
CA THR A 111 4.72 -21.67 4.14
C THR A 111 5.72 -22.75 3.73
N TYR A 112 6.28 -23.49 4.68
CA TYR A 112 7.31 -24.50 4.45
C TYR A 112 6.91 -25.81 5.13
N VAL A 113 7.36 -26.94 4.58
CA VAL A 113 7.14 -28.28 5.16
C VAL A 113 8.42 -29.09 5.17
N GLU A 114 8.54 -29.95 6.17
CA GLU A 114 9.63 -30.90 6.33
C GLU A 114 9.23 -32.23 5.70
N LEU A 115 10.09 -32.77 4.82
CA LEU A 115 9.79 -33.99 4.08
C LEU A 115 10.22 -35.24 4.85
N SER A 116 9.47 -36.33 4.71
CA SER A 116 9.77 -37.61 5.36
C SER A 116 11.05 -38.28 4.85
N GLU A 117 11.50 -37.91 3.65
CA GLU A 117 12.79 -38.30 3.07
C GLU A 117 13.96 -37.37 3.47
N GLY A 118 13.65 -36.31 4.23
CA GLY A 118 14.60 -35.29 4.69
C GLY A 118 14.54 -34.00 3.89
N GLY A 119 15.00 -32.91 4.51
CA GLY A 119 14.99 -31.57 3.93
C GLY A 119 13.68 -30.80 4.14
N THR A 120 13.73 -29.50 3.89
CA THR A 120 12.58 -28.60 3.99
C THR A 120 12.31 -27.98 2.63
N VAL A 121 11.05 -27.90 2.21
CA VAL A 121 10.65 -27.30 0.92
C VAL A 121 9.62 -26.20 1.11
N LEU A 122 9.59 -25.24 0.19
CA LEU A 122 8.56 -24.21 0.13
C LEU A 122 7.26 -24.83 -0.40
N LEU A 123 6.18 -24.73 0.40
CA LEU A 123 4.85 -25.25 0.09
C LEU A 123 4.03 -24.19 -0.65
N GLY A 124 3.37 -24.60 -1.74
CA GLY A 124 2.36 -23.81 -2.43
C GLY A 124 1.18 -24.65 -2.90
N ARG A 125 0.30 -24.03 -3.68
CA ARG A 125 -0.83 -24.71 -4.34
C ARG A 125 -0.78 -24.52 -5.86
N ASP A 126 -1.27 -25.52 -6.59
CA ASP A 126 -1.52 -25.42 -8.02
C ASP A 126 -2.89 -24.78 -8.32
N SER A 127 -3.21 -24.68 -9.62
CA SER A 127 -4.51 -24.21 -10.14
C SER A 127 -5.71 -25.06 -9.68
N GLU A 128 -5.49 -26.30 -9.28
CA GLU A 128 -6.50 -27.24 -8.78
C GLU A 128 -6.58 -27.25 -7.23
N GLN A 129 -5.87 -26.34 -6.56
CA GLN A 129 -5.72 -26.25 -5.10
C GLN A 129 -4.96 -27.42 -4.44
N ASN A 130 -4.29 -28.28 -5.22
CA ASN A 130 -3.45 -29.33 -4.66
C ASN A 130 -2.16 -28.76 -4.07
N TYR A 131 -1.69 -29.32 -2.95
CA TYR A 131 -0.40 -28.96 -2.38
C TYR A 131 0.78 -29.48 -3.22
N ARG A 132 1.75 -28.61 -3.47
CA ARG A 132 2.97 -28.90 -4.23
C ARG A 132 4.18 -28.17 -3.63
N ALA A 133 5.37 -28.70 -3.92
CA ALA A 133 6.59 -27.92 -3.80
C ALA A 133 6.52 -26.72 -4.77
N ARG A 134 7.04 -25.57 -4.34
CA ARG A 134 6.99 -24.30 -5.07
C ARG A 134 8.38 -23.65 -5.07
N SER A 135 8.82 -23.10 -6.18
CA SER A 135 10.04 -22.28 -6.22
C SER A 135 9.76 -20.85 -5.73
N GLY A 136 10.76 -20.19 -5.14
CA GLY A 136 10.62 -18.83 -4.59
C GLY A 136 10.15 -17.76 -5.59
N ILE A 137 10.34 -18.02 -6.88
CA ILE A 137 10.00 -17.15 -8.02
C ILE A 137 8.69 -17.54 -8.73
N GLU A 138 8.10 -18.68 -8.41
CA GLU A 138 6.85 -19.15 -9.04
C GLU A 138 5.62 -18.46 -8.44
N LEU A 139 4.64 -18.10 -9.28
CA LEU A 139 3.35 -17.57 -8.80
C LEU A 139 2.39 -18.69 -8.36
N VAL A 140 2.30 -19.75 -9.15
CA VAL A 140 1.51 -20.97 -8.93
C VAL A 140 2.51 -22.12 -8.76
N ALA A 141 2.29 -23.01 -7.80
CA ALA A 141 3.26 -24.08 -7.51
C ALA A 141 3.26 -25.13 -8.63
N SER A 142 4.42 -25.32 -9.29
CA SER A 142 4.59 -26.29 -10.39
C SER A 142 5.30 -27.58 -9.99
N GLY A 143 5.90 -27.62 -8.80
CA GLY A 143 6.74 -28.75 -8.37
C GLY A 143 5.99 -30.04 -8.06
N PRO A 144 6.72 -31.04 -7.51
CA PRO A 144 6.14 -32.30 -7.07
C PRO A 144 4.96 -32.12 -6.12
N ARG A 145 3.93 -32.96 -6.28
CA ARG A 145 2.73 -32.95 -5.42
C ARG A 145 3.06 -33.52 -4.06
N LEU A 146 2.67 -32.81 -3.01
CA LEU A 146 2.97 -33.15 -1.62
C LEU A 146 1.68 -33.47 -0.86
N GLU A 147 1.75 -34.45 0.02
CA GLU A 147 0.71 -34.73 1.01
C GLU A 147 1.30 -34.87 2.41
N GLN A 148 0.52 -34.52 3.43
CA GLN A 148 0.88 -34.77 4.81
C GLN A 148 0.82 -36.28 5.08
N VAL A 149 1.83 -36.80 5.77
CA VAL A 149 1.82 -38.17 6.26
C VAL A 149 0.84 -38.26 7.43
N GLU A 150 -0.22 -39.06 7.28
CA GLU A 150 -1.28 -39.21 8.28
C GLU A 150 -0.70 -39.55 9.68
N GLY A 151 -1.09 -38.78 10.70
CA GLY A 151 -0.57 -38.91 12.06
C GLY A 151 0.83 -38.32 12.30
N SER A 152 1.40 -37.58 11.36
CA SER A 152 2.74 -36.98 11.46
C SER A 152 2.78 -35.51 11.01
N HIS A 153 3.80 -34.76 11.45
CA HIS A 153 4.12 -33.41 10.97
C HIS A 153 4.89 -33.42 9.63
N LEU A 154 5.30 -34.60 9.16
CA LEU A 154 6.11 -34.76 7.94
C LEU A 154 5.23 -34.88 6.70
N TRP A 155 5.77 -34.43 5.57
CA TRP A 155 5.12 -34.47 4.25
C TRP A 155 5.88 -35.41 3.31
N ARG A 156 5.21 -35.96 2.28
CA ARG A 156 5.82 -36.84 1.28
C ARG A 156 5.41 -36.48 -0.13
N GLN A 157 6.26 -36.79 -1.11
CA GLN A 157 5.91 -36.71 -2.53
C GLN A 157 4.89 -37.80 -2.91
N ILE A 158 3.84 -37.42 -3.64
CA ILE A 158 2.95 -38.35 -4.33
C ILE A 158 3.55 -38.65 -5.71
N PRO A 159 3.85 -39.92 -6.07
CA PRO A 159 4.24 -40.28 -7.43
C PRO A 159 3.09 -40.07 -8.41
N HIS A 160 3.38 -39.47 -9.56
CA HIS A 160 2.37 -39.17 -10.58
C HIS A 160 1.94 -40.47 -11.29
N ARG A 161 0.75 -40.99 -10.97
CA ARG A 161 0.19 -42.17 -11.64
C ARG A 161 -0.75 -41.72 -12.76
N GLU A 162 -0.24 -41.75 -13.99
CA GLU A 162 -1.08 -41.59 -15.18
C GLU A 162 -2.13 -42.71 -15.23
N ALA A 163 -3.39 -42.33 -15.44
CA ALA A 163 -4.50 -43.27 -15.52
C ALA A 163 -4.73 -43.69 -16.97
N MET A 164 -4.19 -44.86 -17.35
CA MET A 164 -4.73 -45.64 -18.47
C MET A 164 -4.72 -47.14 -18.15
N HIS A 165 -5.75 -47.80 -18.69
CA HIS A 165 -6.07 -49.23 -18.65
C HIS A 165 -4.86 -50.18 -18.67
N ASP A 166 -4.88 -51.23 -17.83
CA ASP A 166 -5.50 -52.48 -18.29
C ASP A 166 -5.99 -53.39 -17.13
N SER A 167 -6.68 -54.45 -17.54
CA SER A 167 -7.46 -55.44 -16.81
C SER A 167 -6.58 -56.41 -16.00
N ASP A 168 -6.99 -56.73 -14.76
CA ASP A 168 -7.48 -58.06 -14.34
C ASP A 168 -7.55 -58.16 -12.80
N SER A 169 -8.75 -58.40 -12.25
CA SER A 169 -8.97 -59.12 -10.97
C SER A 169 -10.46 -59.32 -10.72
N ASP A 170 -10.87 -60.51 -11.12
CA ASP A 170 -12.12 -61.24 -10.96
C ASP A 170 -13.00 -61.06 -9.68
N LEU A 171 -14.29 -61.33 -9.91
CA LEU A 171 -15.29 -61.96 -9.01
C LEU A 171 -15.90 -61.18 -7.82
N ALA A 172 -17.07 -60.57 -8.07
CA ALA A 172 -18.28 -60.80 -7.26
C ALA A 172 -19.60 -60.52 -8.03
N SER A 173 -20.28 -61.61 -8.43
CA SER A 173 -21.75 -61.88 -8.44
C SER A 173 -22.71 -60.75 -8.00
N THR A 174 -23.93 -60.50 -8.53
CA THR A 174 -24.87 -61.21 -9.45
C THR A 174 -26.03 -60.21 -9.89
N PRO A 175 -27.07 -60.56 -10.68
CA PRO A 175 -27.61 -59.65 -11.72
C PRO A 175 -29.11 -59.21 -11.59
N HIS A 176 -29.65 -58.69 -12.72
CA HIS A 176 -31.00 -58.18 -13.04
C HIS A 176 -31.09 -56.63 -13.02
N ARG A 177 -31.79 -55.96 -13.95
CA ARG A 177 -33.01 -56.37 -14.69
C ARG A 177 -33.10 -55.73 -16.09
N LEU A 178 -33.72 -56.44 -17.04
CA LEU A 178 -34.03 -55.99 -18.41
C LEU A 178 -35.11 -54.89 -18.45
N SER A 179 -35.06 -54.05 -19.48
CA SER A 179 -36.23 -53.60 -20.27
C SER A 179 -35.77 -52.89 -21.55
N ASP A 180 -36.03 -53.49 -22.71
CA ASP A 180 -36.11 -52.79 -24.00
C ASP A 180 -37.38 -51.90 -24.02
N ASP A 181 -37.37 -50.84 -24.84
CA ASP A 181 -38.33 -50.78 -25.97
C ASP A 181 -37.87 -49.80 -27.08
N GLU A 182 -38.49 -49.91 -28.25
CA GLU A 182 -37.88 -49.65 -29.56
C GLU A 182 -38.12 -48.25 -30.20
N ALA A 183 -37.46 -48.08 -31.34
CA ALA A 183 -37.27 -46.89 -32.16
C ALA A 183 -38.50 -46.31 -32.88
N SER A 184 -38.33 -45.06 -33.37
CA SER A 184 -38.57 -44.63 -34.77
C SER A 184 -38.12 -43.16 -34.94
N GLN A 185 -37.00 -42.85 -35.60
CA GLN A 185 -36.87 -42.60 -37.05
C GLN A 185 -37.89 -41.61 -37.67
N VAL A 186 -37.42 -40.52 -38.30
CA VAL A 186 -37.34 -40.36 -39.78
C VAL A 186 -36.85 -38.95 -40.19
N ALA A 187 -36.04 -38.95 -41.26
CA ALA A 187 -35.39 -37.90 -42.07
C ALA A 187 -35.90 -36.44 -42.18
N ALA A 188 -34.94 -35.56 -42.54
CA ALA A 188 -35.04 -34.21 -43.13
C ALA A 188 -35.51 -34.25 -44.64
N PRO A 189 -35.46 -33.22 -45.55
CA PRO A 189 -34.63 -31.97 -45.56
C PRO A 189 -35.11 -30.68 -46.36
N LYS A 190 -34.22 -29.66 -46.41
CA LYS A 190 -33.89 -28.70 -47.53
C LYS A 190 -34.88 -27.62 -48.05
N ARG A 191 -34.49 -26.33 -47.90
CA ARG A 191 -34.05 -25.35 -48.95
C ARG A 191 -33.76 -23.95 -48.34
N GLN A 192 -32.51 -23.46 -48.29
CA GLN A 192 -31.79 -22.65 -49.29
C GLN A 192 -32.40 -21.27 -49.69
N ARG A 193 -31.72 -20.18 -49.32
CA ARG A 193 -31.16 -19.20 -50.30
C ARG A 193 -29.98 -18.42 -49.69
N ALA A 194 -29.01 -18.05 -50.52
CA ALA A 194 -27.80 -17.33 -50.12
C ALA A 194 -27.81 -15.86 -50.59
N THR A 195 -27.08 -15.00 -49.86
CA THR A 195 -26.50 -13.75 -50.36
C THR A 195 -25.12 -13.56 -49.78
N THR A 196 -24.12 -13.46 -50.66
CA THR A 196 -22.71 -13.26 -50.33
C THR A 196 -22.44 -11.83 -49.84
N SER A 197 -21.59 -11.67 -48.83
CA SER A 197 -20.71 -10.50 -48.67
C SER A 197 -19.49 -10.93 -47.85
N GLN A 198 -18.30 -10.57 -48.34
CA GLN A 198 -17.02 -10.85 -47.71
C GLN A 198 -16.74 -9.80 -46.63
N SER A 199 -16.19 -10.21 -45.48
CA SER A 199 -14.85 -9.78 -45.07
C SER A 199 -14.42 -10.44 -43.76
N GLU A 200 -13.21 -10.98 -43.78
CA GLU A 200 -12.25 -11.09 -42.68
C GLU A 200 -12.78 -11.06 -41.24
N ALA A 201 -12.81 -12.23 -40.61
CA ALA A 201 -12.55 -12.32 -39.18
C ALA A 201 -11.03 -12.41 -38.96
N PRO A 202 -10.33 -11.35 -38.50
CA PRO A 202 -8.99 -11.51 -37.99
C PRO A 202 -9.10 -12.20 -36.63
N GLY A 203 -8.62 -13.44 -36.55
CA GLY A 203 -8.27 -14.04 -35.26
C GLY A 203 -7.17 -13.17 -34.66
N GLN A 204 -7.52 -12.31 -33.70
CA GLN A 204 -6.57 -11.45 -33.02
C GLN A 204 -5.61 -12.33 -32.22
N SER A 205 -4.40 -12.54 -32.77
CA SER A 205 -3.27 -13.06 -32.00
C SER A 205 -3.12 -12.23 -30.73
N ALA A 206 -2.77 -12.88 -29.61
CA ALA A 206 -2.51 -12.16 -28.37
C ALA A 206 -1.49 -11.03 -28.62
N PRO A 207 -1.67 -9.84 -28.02
CA PRO A 207 -0.78 -8.71 -28.26
C PRO A 207 0.65 -9.10 -27.84
N VAL A 208 1.61 -8.94 -28.77
CA VAL A 208 3.02 -9.27 -28.54
C VAL A 208 3.80 -8.00 -28.24
N PHE A 209 4.65 -8.04 -27.21
CA PHE A 209 5.58 -6.97 -26.90
C PHE A 209 6.63 -6.82 -28.02
N SER A 210 6.67 -5.65 -28.65
CA SER A 210 7.42 -5.40 -29.89
C SER A 210 8.39 -4.19 -29.81
N LYS A 211 8.76 -3.75 -28.59
CA LYS A 211 9.70 -2.63 -28.42
C LYS A 211 11.15 -3.11 -28.50
N ASN A 212 11.97 -2.39 -29.25
CA ASN A 212 13.42 -2.62 -29.37
C ASN A 212 14.17 -2.14 -28.12
N TRP A 213 13.96 -2.81 -26.98
CA TRP A 213 14.62 -2.53 -25.70
C TRP A 213 15.75 -3.51 -25.36
N GLY A 214 16.23 -4.25 -26.37
CA GLY A 214 17.36 -5.15 -26.22
C GLY A 214 18.64 -4.43 -25.81
N ILE A 215 19.38 -5.01 -24.87
CA ILE A 215 20.71 -4.57 -24.45
C ILE A 215 21.78 -5.60 -24.78
N ASP A 216 23.00 -5.14 -24.96
CA ASP A 216 24.19 -6.00 -24.89
C ASP A 216 24.70 -6.00 -23.43
N PRO A 217 24.64 -7.15 -22.73
CA PRO A 217 24.94 -7.23 -21.31
C PRO A 217 26.41 -6.95 -20.99
N ARG A 218 27.31 -6.99 -21.99
CA ARG A 218 28.74 -6.68 -21.80
C ARG A 218 29.00 -5.22 -21.40
N PHE A 219 28.01 -4.34 -21.60
CA PHE A 219 28.13 -2.90 -21.33
C PHE A 219 27.21 -2.43 -20.18
N MET A 220 26.58 -3.34 -19.43
CA MET A 220 25.60 -3.01 -18.39
C MET A 220 25.88 -3.76 -17.07
N VAL A 221 25.84 -3.03 -15.96
CA VAL A 221 25.95 -3.57 -14.59
C VAL A 221 24.56 -3.83 -13.98
N SER A 222 23.49 -3.36 -14.62
CA SER A 222 22.11 -3.61 -14.19
C SER A 222 21.66 -5.04 -14.45
N GLU A 223 20.82 -5.58 -13.57
CA GLU A 223 20.17 -6.87 -13.77
C GLU A 223 19.30 -6.87 -15.05
N PHE A 224 19.25 -8.03 -15.69
CA PHE A 224 18.52 -8.24 -16.93
C PHE A 224 17.82 -9.60 -16.96
N ILE A 225 16.72 -9.69 -17.70
CA ILE A 225 16.14 -10.97 -18.11
C ILE A 225 16.50 -11.27 -19.56
N THR A 226 16.53 -12.55 -19.92
CA THR A 226 16.81 -13.00 -21.29
C THR A 226 15.58 -13.68 -21.87
N ARG A 227 15.11 -13.20 -23.02
CA ARG A 227 14.02 -13.79 -23.80
C ARG A 227 14.46 -13.82 -25.26
N ASP A 228 14.30 -14.95 -25.94
CA ASP A 228 14.58 -15.11 -27.38
C ASP A 228 16.01 -14.64 -27.78
N ASN A 229 16.99 -14.90 -26.91
CA ASN A 229 18.39 -14.42 -27.01
C ASN A 229 18.56 -12.88 -27.03
N VAL A 230 17.56 -12.13 -26.56
CA VAL A 230 17.60 -10.69 -26.32
C VAL A 230 17.56 -10.44 -24.81
N HIS A 231 18.46 -9.59 -24.32
CA HIS A 231 18.52 -9.20 -22.92
C HIS A 231 17.74 -7.90 -22.69
N TYR A 232 16.99 -7.81 -21.60
CA TYR A 232 16.17 -6.65 -21.27
C TYR A 232 16.51 -6.13 -19.87
N LYS A 233 16.81 -4.83 -19.76
CA LYS A 233 17.08 -4.15 -18.49
C LYS A 233 15.86 -4.21 -17.58
N VAL A 234 16.05 -4.65 -16.33
CA VAL A 234 14.98 -4.72 -15.31
C VAL A 234 14.95 -3.43 -14.47
N VAL A 235 13.79 -3.08 -13.93
CA VAL A 235 13.62 -2.07 -12.87
C VAL A 235 14.08 -2.69 -11.55
N THR A 236 15.28 -2.32 -11.09
CA THR A 236 15.87 -2.89 -9.87
C THR A 236 16.37 -1.85 -8.89
N ARG A 237 16.49 -2.29 -7.64
CA ARG A 237 17.11 -1.57 -6.51
C ARG A 237 17.86 -2.63 -5.70
N SER A 238 19.06 -2.32 -5.20
CA SER A 238 19.96 -3.34 -4.61
C SER A 238 19.44 -4.00 -3.32
N ASP A 239 18.38 -3.45 -2.72
CA ASP A 239 17.65 -3.94 -1.55
C ASP A 239 16.21 -4.36 -1.89
N ALA A 240 15.86 -4.46 -3.18
CA ALA A 240 14.54 -4.86 -3.63
C ALA A 240 14.22 -6.29 -3.20
N ARG A 241 12.93 -6.55 -2.97
CA ARG A 241 12.44 -7.89 -2.65
C ARG A 241 12.29 -8.70 -3.94
N GLU A 242 12.74 -9.95 -3.93
CA GLU A 242 12.40 -10.91 -4.98
C GLU A 242 10.88 -10.96 -5.17
N HIS A 243 10.44 -10.90 -6.42
CA HIS A 243 9.03 -10.82 -6.78
C HIS A 243 8.78 -11.62 -8.08
N PRO A 244 7.72 -12.44 -8.17
CA PRO A 244 7.49 -13.35 -9.31
C PRO A 244 7.17 -12.62 -10.64
N ILE A 245 6.70 -11.38 -10.54
CA ILE A 245 6.60 -10.46 -11.68
C ILE A 245 7.75 -9.48 -11.56
N VAL A 246 8.63 -9.46 -12.57
CA VAL A 246 9.66 -8.42 -12.75
C VAL A 246 9.15 -7.36 -13.71
N TYR A 247 9.83 -6.21 -13.82
CA TYR A 247 9.47 -5.18 -14.79
C TYR A 247 10.66 -4.83 -15.67
N VAL A 248 10.51 -4.92 -17.00
CA VAL A 248 11.50 -4.44 -17.96
C VAL A 248 11.26 -2.96 -18.28
N GLN A 249 12.34 -2.23 -18.55
CA GLN A 249 12.32 -0.79 -18.82
C GLN A 249 13.18 -0.43 -20.05
N PRO A 250 12.99 0.74 -20.67
CA PRO A 250 13.85 1.18 -21.76
C PRO A 250 15.33 1.28 -21.29
N PRO A 251 16.33 0.83 -22.08
CA PRO A 251 17.73 0.75 -21.62
C PRO A 251 18.32 2.05 -21.11
N THR A 252 18.01 3.14 -21.82
CA THR A 252 18.45 4.51 -21.55
C THR A 252 17.70 5.19 -20.41
N HIS A 253 16.62 4.59 -19.91
CA HIS A 253 15.81 5.17 -18.85
C HIS A 253 16.53 5.05 -17.51
N PRO A 254 16.62 6.13 -16.71
CA PRO A 254 17.08 6.04 -15.33
C PRO A 254 16.02 5.36 -14.45
N THR A 255 16.40 4.99 -13.23
CA THR A 255 15.49 4.41 -12.23
C THR A 255 14.31 5.34 -11.99
N TYR A 256 13.09 4.80 -12.03
CA TYR A 256 11.87 5.56 -11.83
C TYR A 256 11.73 6.02 -10.38
N ASP A 257 11.76 7.33 -10.15
CA ASP A 257 11.09 7.95 -9.00
C ASP A 257 9.62 8.25 -9.35
N PHE A 258 8.90 8.90 -8.43
CA PHE A 258 7.50 9.27 -8.64
C PHE A 258 7.32 10.26 -9.79
N ASP A 259 8.12 11.33 -9.85
CA ASP A 259 7.96 12.42 -10.82
C ASP A 259 8.21 11.93 -12.25
N LEU A 260 9.26 11.13 -12.41
CA LEU A 260 9.61 10.50 -13.66
C LEU A 260 8.54 9.50 -14.10
N LEU A 261 8.03 8.63 -13.22
CA LEU A 261 6.96 7.70 -13.58
C LEU A 261 5.65 8.43 -13.94
N GLU A 262 5.23 9.43 -13.16
CA GLU A 262 4.06 10.26 -13.43
C GLU A 262 4.20 11.02 -14.77
N ALA A 263 5.40 11.49 -15.12
CA ALA A 263 5.70 12.11 -16.41
C ALA A 263 5.69 11.12 -17.57
N THR A 264 6.32 9.94 -17.44
CA THR A 264 6.29 8.87 -18.44
C THR A 264 4.84 8.44 -18.72
N LEU A 265 4.04 8.17 -17.67
CA LEU A 265 2.63 7.78 -17.82
C LEU A 265 1.75 8.86 -18.46
N ARG A 266 2.18 10.13 -18.43
CA ARG A 266 1.45 11.28 -18.97
C ARG A 266 1.83 11.65 -20.40
N HIS A 267 3.11 11.50 -20.74
CA HIS A 267 3.67 12.03 -21.99
C HIS A 267 4.22 10.94 -22.92
N THR A 268 4.79 9.87 -22.37
CA THR A 268 5.31 8.72 -23.13
C THR A 268 4.82 7.40 -22.53
N PRO A 269 3.49 7.16 -22.44
CA PRO A 269 2.94 5.99 -21.73
C PRO A 269 3.40 4.66 -22.31
N ASP A 270 3.84 4.65 -23.57
CA ASP A 270 4.45 3.52 -24.25
C ASP A 270 5.82 3.11 -23.71
N GLU A 271 6.53 4.02 -23.03
CA GLU A 271 7.87 3.83 -22.43
C GLU A 271 7.81 3.37 -20.96
N GLN A 272 6.61 3.30 -20.36
CA GLN A 272 6.45 2.83 -18.98
C GLN A 272 6.99 1.39 -18.79
N PRO A 273 7.37 1.00 -17.56
CA PRO A 273 7.81 -0.37 -17.29
C PRO A 273 6.80 -1.42 -17.77
N ARG A 274 7.25 -2.55 -18.29
CA ARG A 274 6.38 -3.69 -18.66
C ARG A 274 6.59 -4.87 -17.73
N GLY A 275 5.51 -5.45 -17.23
CA GLY A 275 5.59 -6.66 -16.42
C GLY A 275 6.10 -7.84 -17.25
N ALA A 276 6.93 -8.68 -16.64
CA ALA A 276 7.39 -9.94 -17.21
C ALA A 276 7.38 -11.02 -16.13
N MET A 277 7.13 -12.26 -16.53
CA MET A 277 7.02 -13.42 -15.64
C MET A 277 7.63 -14.65 -16.29
N GLN A 278 8.11 -15.59 -15.47
CA GLN A 278 8.50 -16.91 -15.96
C GLN A 278 7.26 -17.79 -16.13
N ILE A 279 7.17 -18.49 -17.26
CA ILE A 279 6.08 -19.41 -17.58
C ILE A 279 6.58 -20.85 -17.41
N PRO A 280 6.04 -21.63 -16.45
CA PRO A 280 6.32 -23.07 -16.33
C PRO A 280 5.80 -23.86 -17.55
N PRO A 281 6.35 -25.05 -17.85
CA PRO A 281 7.38 -25.75 -17.10
C PRO A 281 8.82 -25.29 -17.43
N ASP A 282 9.05 -24.71 -18.61
CA ASP A 282 10.40 -24.39 -19.10
C ASP A 282 11.00 -23.12 -18.49
N ASN A 283 10.24 -22.41 -17.65
CA ASN A 283 10.59 -21.16 -16.97
C ASN A 283 11.14 -20.06 -17.91
N HIS A 284 10.65 -20.05 -19.15
CA HIS A 284 10.98 -19.01 -20.12
C HIS A 284 10.28 -17.69 -19.76
N TRP A 285 10.93 -16.56 -20.06
CA TRP A 285 10.39 -15.24 -19.75
C TRP A 285 9.38 -14.78 -20.82
N GLU A 286 8.14 -14.50 -20.38
CA GLU A 286 7.15 -13.78 -21.18
C GLU A 286 7.03 -12.33 -20.68
N ILE A 287 6.90 -11.38 -21.62
CA ILE A 287 6.72 -9.94 -21.33
C ILE A 287 5.28 -9.57 -21.69
N ASP A 288 4.50 -9.07 -20.72
CA ASP A 288 3.13 -8.59 -20.90
C ASP A 288 3.15 -7.37 -21.84
N ALA A 289 2.49 -7.50 -22.98
CA ALA A 289 2.37 -6.42 -23.96
C ALA A 289 1.44 -5.29 -23.48
N ARG A 290 0.55 -5.56 -22.51
CA ARG A 290 -0.40 -4.58 -21.99
C ARG A 290 0.33 -3.55 -21.12
N LEU A 291 -0.15 -2.31 -21.15
CA LEU A 291 0.34 -1.26 -20.27
C LEU A 291 -0.05 -1.59 -18.81
N PRO A 292 0.88 -1.64 -17.85
CA PRO A 292 0.53 -1.83 -16.44
C PRO A 292 -0.35 -0.72 -15.85
N PHE A 293 -0.24 0.50 -16.37
CA PHE A 293 -1.04 1.67 -15.99
C PHE A 293 -1.67 2.33 -17.22
N GLU A 294 -2.99 2.55 -17.16
CA GLU A 294 -3.81 3.15 -18.22
C GLU A 294 -3.71 4.69 -18.26
N LYS A 295 -3.22 5.30 -17.16
CA LYS A 295 -3.15 6.75 -16.93
C LYS A 295 -2.13 7.06 -15.80
N PRO A 296 -1.76 8.33 -15.56
CA PRO A 296 -0.86 8.70 -14.47
C PRO A 296 -1.40 8.35 -13.07
N LEU A 297 -0.51 8.18 -12.09
CA LEU A 297 -0.86 7.75 -10.73
C LEU A 297 -1.82 8.75 -10.07
N THR A 298 -1.54 10.05 -10.21
CA THR A 298 -2.39 11.12 -9.69
C THR A 298 -3.79 11.13 -10.33
N ALA A 299 -3.96 10.58 -11.52
CA ALA A 299 -5.27 10.44 -12.16
C ALA A 299 -6.08 9.27 -11.58
N TYR A 300 -5.45 8.18 -11.13
CA TYR A 300 -6.16 7.13 -10.38
C TYR A 300 -6.68 7.63 -9.03
N VAL A 301 -5.88 8.42 -8.30
CA VAL A 301 -6.31 9.00 -7.01
C VAL A 301 -7.50 9.95 -7.19
N ARG A 302 -7.46 10.80 -8.23
CA ARG A 302 -8.53 11.78 -8.52
C ARG A 302 -9.90 11.13 -8.72
N ASP A 303 -9.95 9.99 -9.38
CA ASP A 303 -11.22 9.30 -9.65
C ASP A 303 -11.88 8.75 -8.37
N CYS A 304 -11.09 8.44 -7.34
CA CYS A 304 -11.59 7.99 -6.04
C CYS A 304 -11.85 9.14 -5.05
N PHE A 305 -11.13 10.25 -5.16
CA PHE A 305 -11.19 11.39 -4.24
C PHE A 305 -11.45 12.71 -4.99
N PRO A 306 -12.60 12.85 -5.67
CA PRO A 306 -12.84 13.90 -6.66
C PRO A 306 -12.94 15.32 -6.07
N GLU A 307 -13.11 15.46 -4.75
CA GLU A 307 -13.26 16.77 -4.08
C GLU A 307 -11.97 17.24 -3.37
N VAL A 308 -10.89 16.46 -3.47
CA VAL A 308 -9.57 16.75 -2.89
C VAL A 308 -8.80 17.74 -3.78
N THR A 309 -8.03 18.67 -3.18
CA THR A 309 -7.25 19.66 -3.94
C THR A 309 -6.21 18.98 -4.84
N THR A 310 -5.88 19.58 -5.98
CA THR A 310 -4.89 19.02 -6.93
C THR A 310 -3.52 18.73 -6.27
N VAL A 311 -3.07 19.59 -5.35
CA VAL A 311 -1.80 19.39 -4.63
C VAL A 311 -1.89 18.19 -3.69
N THR A 312 -2.98 18.06 -2.93
CA THR A 312 -3.19 16.89 -2.07
C THR A 312 -3.31 15.60 -2.89
N LEU A 313 -3.98 15.62 -4.05
CA LEU A 313 -4.07 14.45 -4.94
C LEU A 313 -2.70 13.96 -5.41
N GLU A 314 -1.78 14.87 -5.75
CA GLU A 314 -0.40 14.53 -6.10
C GLU A 314 0.35 13.98 -4.88
N ASN A 315 0.25 14.63 -3.73
CA ASN A 315 0.90 14.17 -2.50
C ASN A 315 0.42 12.77 -2.07
N ILE A 316 -0.87 12.44 -2.26
CA ILE A 316 -1.40 11.09 -2.04
C ILE A 316 -0.74 10.10 -3.00
N ALA A 317 -0.71 10.40 -4.30
CA ALA A 317 -0.11 9.51 -5.30
C ALA A 317 1.39 9.28 -5.04
N ARG A 318 2.12 10.34 -4.67
CA ARG A 318 3.53 10.28 -4.26
C ARG A 318 3.70 9.44 -3.01
N LYS A 319 2.89 9.66 -1.97
CA LYS A 319 3.00 8.89 -0.72
C LYS A 319 2.64 7.42 -0.90
N GLN A 320 1.64 7.14 -1.73
CA GLN A 320 1.26 5.78 -2.11
C GLN A 320 2.37 5.08 -2.88
N PHE A 321 3.04 5.77 -3.82
CA PHE A 321 4.22 5.26 -4.52
C PHE A 321 5.36 4.93 -3.54
N GLU A 322 5.71 5.84 -2.62
CA GLU A 322 6.74 5.60 -1.60
C GLU A 322 6.44 4.37 -0.74
N LEU A 323 5.19 4.24 -0.28
CA LEU A 323 4.77 3.16 0.61
C LEU A 323 4.72 1.81 -0.09
N ALA A 324 4.26 1.76 -1.34
CA ALA A 324 4.23 0.55 -2.15
C ALA A 324 5.63 0.03 -2.50
N ASN A 325 6.55 0.94 -2.87
CA ASN A 325 7.93 0.60 -3.23
C ASN A 325 8.88 0.56 -2.03
N ASN A 326 8.41 0.85 -0.81
CA ASN A 326 9.24 0.96 0.41
C ASN A 326 10.43 1.93 0.25
N GLY A 327 10.25 3.03 -0.48
CA GLY A 327 11.32 3.99 -0.78
C GLY A 327 10.97 4.94 -1.95
N PRO A 328 11.85 5.91 -2.26
CA PRO A 328 11.60 6.95 -3.27
C PRO A 328 11.77 6.47 -4.73
N PHE A 329 12.18 5.22 -4.94
CA PHE A 329 12.42 4.63 -6.26
C PHE A 329 11.60 3.35 -6.43
N ALA A 330 11.11 3.13 -7.65
CA ALA A 330 10.29 1.99 -8.02
C ALA A 330 11.05 0.66 -7.93
N ASP A 331 10.36 -0.38 -7.50
CA ASP A 331 10.78 -1.77 -7.66
C ASP A 331 9.62 -2.64 -8.19
N ALA A 332 9.93 -3.89 -8.56
CA ALA A 332 8.95 -4.78 -9.17
C ALA A 332 7.77 -5.15 -8.25
N ALA A 333 8.01 -5.18 -6.92
CA ALA A 333 6.98 -5.45 -5.94
C ALA A 333 6.04 -4.26 -5.78
N GLY A 334 6.59 -3.04 -5.67
CA GLY A 334 5.81 -1.82 -5.52
C GLY A 334 5.03 -1.43 -6.78
N LEU A 335 5.59 -1.61 -7.98
CA LEU A 335 4.83 -1.44 -9.23
C LEU A 335 3.66 -2.45 -9.33
N THR A 336 3.86 -3.69 -8.88
CA THR A 336 2.76 -4.67 -8.80
C THR A 336 1.71 -4.25 -7.76
N ALA A 337 2.14 -3.81 -6.58
CA ALA A 337 1.24 -3.35 -5.51
C ALA A 337 0.40 -2.15 -5.96
N LEU A 338 0.99 -1.16 -6.63
CA LEU A 338 0.26 -0.02 -7.22
C LEU A 338 -0.80 -0.50 -8.23
N ARG A 339 -0.44 -1.39 -9.16
CA ARG A 339 -1.39 -2.01 -10.12
C ARG A 339 -2.51 -2.75 -9.38
N GLN A 340 -2.22 -3.46 -8.29
CA GLN A 340 -3.24 -4.14 -7.48
C GLN A 340 -4.18 -3.16 -6.78
N ILE A 341 -3.66 -2.09 -6.17
CA ILE A 341 -4.45 -1.07 -5.45
C ILE A 341 -5.44 -0.40 -6.41
N PHE A 342 -4.99 0.05 -7.58
CA PHE A 342 -5.86 0.72 -8.55
C PHE A 342 -6.93 -0.21 -9.14
N ASN A 343 -6.61 -1.48 -9.37
CA ASN A 343 -7.60 -2.48 -9.75
C ASN A 343 -8.56 -2.81 -8.60
N GLY A 344 -8.10 -2.75 -7.34
CA GLY A 344 -8.95 -2.89 -6.15
C GLY A 344 -9.99 -1.79 -6.07
N TRP A 345 -9.58 -0.52 -6.22
CA TRP A 345 -10.49 0.63 -6.26
C TRP A 345 -11.51 0.54 -7.42
N LYS A 346 -11.08 0.10 -8.62
CA LYS A 346 -11.97 -0.08 -9.79
C LYS A 346 -13.06 -1.13 -9.58
N ASN A 347 -12.78 -2.15 -8.76
CA ASN A 347 -13.64 -3.33 -8.57
C ASN A 347 -14.27 -3.43 -7.16
N ALA A 348 -14.12 -2.39 -6.32
CA ALA A 348 -14.55 -2.38 -4.91
C ALA A 348 -14.04 -3.59 -4.09
N GLY A 349 -12.81 -4.03 -4.35
CA GLY A 349 -12.19 -5.16 -3.66
C GLY A 349 -11.66 -4.80 -2.27
N LEU A 350 -11.52 -5.81 -1.40
CA LEU A 350 -10.79 -5.66 -0.14
C LEU A 350 -9.35 -5.19 -0.40
N ALA A 351 -8.85 -4.26 0.42
CA ALA A 351 -7.49 -3.76 0.36
C ALA A 351 -6.58 -4.62 1.26
N PRO A 352 -5.65 -5.44 0.72
CA PRO A 352 -4.73 -6.24 1.54
C PRO A 352 -3.78 -5.37 2.37
N HIS A 353 -3.52 -4.15 1.89
CA HIS A 353 -2.69 -3.15 2.53
C HIS A 353 -3.47 -1.82 2.60
N PRO A 354 -4.36 -1.66 3.61
CA PRO A 354 -5.15 -0.45 3.80
C PRO A 354 -4.29 0.82 3.87
N GLN A 355 -3.13 0.73 4.54
CA GLN A 355 -2.17 1.82 4.67
C GLN A 355 -1.52 2.26 3.35
N TRP A 356 -1.69 1.52 2.25
CA TRP A 356 -1.25 1.90 0.90
C TRP A 356 -2.42 2.37 0.01
N SER A 357 -3.66 2.34 0.48
CA SER A 357 -4.86 2.51 -0.35
C SER A 357 -5.93 3.43 0.24
N ASP A 358 -5.83 3.76 1.52
CA ASP A 358 -6.63 4.81 2.14
C ASP A 358 -5.77 6.02 2.52
N PRO A 359 -6.03 7.21 1.96
CA PRO A 359 -5.26 8.42 2.26
C PRO A 359 -5.26 8.83 3.73
N LEU A 360 -6.30 8.52 4.52
CA LEU A 360 -6.33 8.82 5.95
C LEU A 360 -5.37 7.94 6.75
N LEU A 361 -5.10 6.72 6.27
CA LEU A 361 -4.11 5.81 6.87
C LEU A 361 -2.67 6.18 6.48
N MET A 362 -2.47 6.85 5.34
CA MET A 362 -1.18 7.38 4.89
C MET A 362 -0.71 8.62 5.67
N LEU A 363 -1.63 9.33 6.34
CA LEU A 363 -1.30 10.55 7.08
C LEU A 363 -0.36 10.28 8.27
N PRO A 364 0.67 11.12 8.48
CA PRO A 364 1.48 11.08 9.69
C PRO A 364 0.65 11.52 10.90
N THR A 365 0.95 10.93 12.05
CA THR A 365 0.36 11.33 13.33
C THR A 365 0.99 12.63 13.80
N LEU A 366 0.22 13.73 13.83
CA LEU A 366 0.72 15.02 14.28
C LEU A 366 0.73 15.12 15.81
N PRO A 367 1.80 15.69 16.42
CA PRO A 367 1.95 15.71 17.87
C PRO A 367 1.08 16.78 18.55
N THR A 368 0.47 16.41 19.67
CA THR A 368 -0.28 17.36 20.51
C THR A 368 0.67 18.18 21.41
N THR A 369 0.83 19.47 21.13
CA THR A 369 1.70 20.38 21.93
C THR A 369 0.98 20.88 23.20
N PRO A 370 1.60 20.79 24.40
CA PRO A 370 1.05 21.36 25.63
C PRO A 370 1.20 22.90 25.69
N SER A 371 0.28 23.59 26.36
CA SER A 371 0.41 25.04 26.61
C SER A 371 1.33 25.31 27.79
N SER A 372 2.34 26.16 27.57
CA SER A 372 3.25 26.67 28.60
C SER A 372 2.62 27.69 29.56
N ARG A 373 1.40 28.16 29.29
CA ARG A 373 0.67 29.16 30.11
C ARG A 373 -0.78 28.75 30.41
N GLY A 374 -1.05 27.45 30.48
CA GLY A 374 -2.27 26.87 31.04
C GLY A 374 -3.36 26.45 30.04
N ALA A 375 -4.15 25.46 30.49
CA ALA A 375 -5.52 25.07 30.09
C ALA A 375 -5.89 24.70 28.64
N ALA A 376 -5.01 24.84 27.64
CA ALA A 376 -5.31 24.39 26.27
C ALA A 376 -4.14 23.66 25.62
N ARG A 377 -4.34 22.39 25.28
CA ARG A 377 -3.45 21.66 24.35
C ARG A 377 -3.67 22.19 22.93
N SER A 378 -2.77 21.92 22.00
CA SER A 378 -2.98 22.34 20.61
C SER A 378 -2.15 21.57 19.59
N ILE A 379 -2.68 21.49 18.37
CA ILE A 379 -1.98 20.93 17.21
C ILE A 379 -1.76 22.08 16.21
N THR A 380 -0.52 22.25 15.74
CA THR A 380 -0.22 23.16 14.63
C THR A 380 -0.66 22.50 13.33
N LEU A 381 -1.39 23.23 12.47
CA LEU A 381 -1.77 22.71 11.17
C LEU A 381 -0.61 22.88 10.18
N PRO A 382 -0.24 21.82 9.41
CA PRO A 382 0.63 21.97 8.25
C PRO A 382 0.08 23.01 7.28
N ALA A 383 0.96 23.64 6.49
CA ALA A 383 0.50 24.60 5.49
C ALA A 383 -0.40 23.89 4.46
N PRO A 384 -1.61 24.41 4.16
CA PRO A 384 -2.36 23.91 3.02
C PRO A 384 -1.54 24.16 1.74
N PHE A 385 -1.68 23.26 0.78
CA PHE A 385 -0.96 23.31 -0.51
C PHE A 385 0.58 23.12 -0.41
N SER A 386 1.11 22.55 0.68
CA SER A 386 2.50 22.06 0.71
C SER A 386 2.68 20.96 -0.35
N THR A 387 3.73 21.03 -1.17
CA THR A 387 4.02 20.07 -2.26
C THR A 387 5.07 19.06 -1.85
N GLY A 388 4.91 17.80 -2.23
CA GLY A 388 5.92 16.75 -2.07
C GLY A 388 5.80 15.92 -0.79
N THR A 389 4.98 16.34 0.19
CA THR A 389 4.70 15.57 1.41
C THR A 389 3.20 15.54 1.74
N LEU A 390 2.69 14.35 2.10
CA LEU A 390 1.31 14.20 2.55
C LEU A 390 1.24 14.37 4.08
N GLU A 391 1.03 15.59 4.55
CA GLU A 391 0.90 15.92 5.99
C GLU A 391 -0.55 16.18 6.44
N ARG A 392 -1.40 16.57 5.50
CA ARG A 392 -2.84 16.82 5.67
C ARG A 392 -3.58 16.48 4.38
N LEU A 393 -4.85 16.09 4.50
CA LEU A 393 -5.78 16.13 3.37
C LEU A 393 -6.42 17.51 3.31
N ASP A 394 -6.44 18.13 2.13
CA ASP A 394 -7.22 19.33 1.83
C ASP A 394 -8.24 19.04 0.74
N PHE A 395 -9.49 19.43 0.97
CA PHE A 395 -10.59 19.42 0.02
C PHE A 395 -10.85 20.85 -0.45
N ASP A 396 -11.09 21.01 -1.75
CA ASP A 396 -11.32 22.31 -2.39
C ASP A 396 -12.80 22.69 -2.34
N PRO A 397 -13.20 23.73 -1.59
CA PRO A 397 -14.60 24.15 -1.50
C PRO A 397 -15.22 24.60 -2.82
N MET A 398 -14.43 24.89 -3.86
CA MET A 398 -14.95 25.20 -5.19
C MET A 398 -15.52 23.97 -5.90
N LEU A 399 -15.05 22.75 -5.57
CA LEU A 399 -15.57 21.51 -6.13
C LEU A 399 -16.95 21.12 -5.57
N PHE A 400 -17.34 21.69 -4.42
CA PHE A 400 -18.65 21.52 -3.77
C PHE A 400 -19.27 22.86 -3.32
N GLN A 401 -19.15 23.88 -4.16
CA GLN A 401 -19.46 25.28 -3.83
C GLN A 401 -20.87 25.49 -3.26
N ARG A 402 -21.89 24.77 -3.75
CA ARG A 402 -23.28 24.91 -3.27
C ARG A 402 -23.42 24.43 -1.82
N GLN A 403 -22.84 23.28 -1.52
CA GLN A 403 -22.80 22.68 -0.19
C GLN A 403 -21.98 23.57 0.76
N TRP A 404 -20.85 24.09 0.28
CA TRP A 404 -20.00 25.03 1.01
C TRP A 404 -20.71 26.31 1.42
N LEU A 405 -21.37 27.00 0.48
CA LEU A 405 -22.10 28.25 0.76
C LEU A 405 -23.27 28.03 1.72
N SER A 406 -24.00 26.92 1.57
CA SER A 406 -25.06 26.52 2.52
C SER A 406 -24.50 26.28 3.93
N PHE A 407 -23.39 25.55 4.04
CA PHE A 407 -22.69 25.35 5.30
C PHE A 407 -22.15 26.67 5.90
N GLN A 408 -21.58 27.58 5.10
CA GLN A 408 -21.08 28.87 5.58
C GLN A 408 -22.19 29.75 6.16
N SER A 409 -23.42 29.65 5.66
CA SER A 409 -24.58 30.32 6.27
C SER A 409 -25.03 29.72 7.62
N THR A 410 -24.49 28.54 8.02
CA THR A 410 -25.00 27.76 9.15
C THR A 410 -23.93 27.38 10.18
N TYR A 411 -24.05 27.91 11.39
CA TYR A 411 -23.02 27.81 12.42
C TYR A 411 -23.22 26.73 13.49
N THR A 412 -24.23 25.85 13.35
CA THR A 412 -24.51 24.83 14.37
C THR A 412 -23.52 23.64 14.32
N PRO A 413 -23.33 22.90 15.43
CA PRO A 413 -22.59 21.64 15.46
C PRO A 413 -23.24 20.51 14.63
N VAL A 414 -24.58 20.42 14.62
CA VAL A 414 -25.32 19.39 13.86
C VAL A 414 -25.12 19.57 12.35
N GLU A 415 -25.23 20.80 11.83
CA GLU A 415 -25.05 21.05 10.40
C GLU A 415 -23.59 20.90 9.97
N PHE A 416 -22.63 21.12 10.89
CA PHE A 416 -21.23 20.80 10.64
C PHE A 416 -20.98 19.29 10.53
N LYS A 417 -21.59 18.50 11.42
CA LYS A 417 -21.57 17.04 11.33
C LYS A 417 -22.20 16.55 10.02
N ARG A 418 -23.38 17.06 9.63
CA ARG A 418 -24.05 16.69 8.37
C ARG A 418 -23.23 17.07 7.14
N PHE A 419 -22.66 18.28 7.10
CA PHE A 419 -21.79 18.74 6.02
C PHE A 419 -20.56 17.83 5.85
N MET A 420 -19.84 17.56 6.94
CA MET A 420 -18.65 16.70 6.92
C MET A 420 -18.99 15.24 6.61
N ALA A 421 -20.11 14.72 7.12
CA ALA A 421 -20.59 13.37 6.79
C ALA A 421 -20.88 13.24 5.29
N ALA A 422 -21.62 14.20 4.71
CA ALA A 422 -21.91 14.21 3.29
C ALA A 422 -20.65 14.34 2.43
N LEU A 423 -19.65 15.12 2.86
CA LEU A 423 -18.33 15.23 2.19
C LEU A 423 -17.62 13.86 2.17
N LEU A 424 -17.50 13.22 3.32
CA LEU A 424 -16.88 11.90 3.45
C LEU A 424 -17.59 10.84 2.59
N THR A 425 -18.92 10.81 2.57
CA THR A 425 -19.70 9.87 1.75
C THR A 425 -19.51 10.06 0.24
N ARG A 426 -19.30 11.30 -0.24
CA ARG A 426 -18.96 11.56 -1.66
C ARG A 426 -17.53 11.15 -2.02
N ASN A 427 -16.68 10.89 -1.04
CA ASN A 427 -15.29 10.45 -1.20
C ASN A 427 -15.08 9.01 -0.69
N GLY A 428 -16.13 8.17 -0.76
CA GLY A 428 -16.04 6.72 -0.55
C GLY A 428 -16.21 6.20 0.88
N TYR A 429 -16.47 7.06 1.87
CA TYR A 429 -16.61 6.62 3.27
C TYR A 429 -18.06 6.40 3.71
N THR A 430 -18.29 5.28 4.40
CA THR A 430 -19.55 5.00 5.10
C THR A 430 -19.53 5.67 6.46
N VAL A 431 -20.33 6.72 6.64
CA VAL A 431 -20.42 7.50 7.88
C VAL A 431 -21.60 7.01 8.72
N MET A 432 -21.39 6.79 10.01
CA MET A 432 -22.47 6.46 10.94
C MET A 432 -23.39 7.67 11.14
N GLU A 433 -24.70 7.44 11.31
CA GLU A 433 -25.69 8.53 11.40
C GLU A 433 -25.30 9.56 12.47
N PRO A 434 -25.06 10.84 12.12
CA PRO A 434 -24.52 11.80 13.07
C PRO A 434 -25.51 12.17 14.16
N SER A 435 -25.08 12.07 15.43
CA SER A 435 -25.92 12.43 16.58
C SER A 435 -26.45 13.87 16.51
N SER A 436 -27.64 14.10 17.08
CA SER A 436 -28.21 15.45 17.24
C SER A 436 -27.58 16.26 18.38
N TYR A 437 -26.70 15.67 19.18
CA TYR A 437 -26.05 16.33 20.32
C TYR A 437 -25.12 17.48 19.87
N ASN A 438 -25.25 18.64 20.53
CA ASN A 438 -24.43 19.82 20.24
C ASN A 438 -23.15 19.94 21.10
N SER A 439 -23.01 19.10 22.13
CA SER A 439 -21.90 19.11 23.11
C SER A 439 -20.54 18.89 22.46
N PHE A 440 -20.47 17.98 21.48
CA PHE A 440 -19.23 17.65 20.78
C PHE A 440 -19.49 17.29 19.31
N PRO A 441 -18.99 18.09 18.34
CA PRO A 441 -19.12 17.74 16.93
C PRO A 441 -18.05 16.72 16.54
N ALA A 442 -18.45 15.46 16.44
CA ALA A 442 -17.61 14.37 15.95
C ALA A 442 -18.39 13.43 15.02
N LEU A 443 -17.65 12.67 14.23
CA LEU A 443 -18.12 11.66 13.30
C LEU A 443 -17.37 10.34 13.52
N VAL A 444 -18.07 9.23 13.30
CA VAL A 444 -17.49 7.90 13.20
C VAL A 444 -17.79 7.37 11.80
N PHE A 445 -16.78 6.85 11.13
CA PHE A 445 -16.90 6.35 9.77
C PHE A 445 -15.85 5.29 9.45
N GLN A 446 -16.07 4.58 8.36
CA GLN A 446 -15.20 3.51 7.88
C GLN A 446 -15.20 3.50 6.35
N ARG A 447 -14.30 2.72 5.75
CA ARG A 447 -14.35 2.38 4.33
C ARG A 447 -14.75 0.91 4.16
N ALA A 448 -15.22 0.51 2.98
CA ALA A 448 -15.69 -0.85 2.76
C ALA A 448 -14.53 -1.85 2.56
N GLU A 449 -13.38 -1.34 2.10
CA GLU A 449 -12.22 -2.12 1.68
C GLU A 449 -11.37 -2.62 2.85
N HIS A 450 -11.60 -2.14 4.08
CA HIS A 450 -10.83 -2.48 5.27
C HIS A 450 -11.61 -2.30 6.58
N ASP A 451 -11.11 -2.86 7.68
CA ASP A 451 -11.78 -2.90 8.99
C ASP A 451 -11.39 -1.77 9.97
N GLN A 452 -10.59 -0.79 9.54
CA GLN A 452 -10.24 0.38 10.34
C GLN A 452 -11.45 1.32 10.51
N VAL A 453 -11.64 1.80 11.75
CA VAL A 453 -12.68 2.75 12.13
C VAL A 453 -12.05 4.11 12.42
N PHE A 454 -12.53 5.15 11.75
CA PHE A 454 -12.09 6.52 11.95
C PHE A 454 -13.00 7.24 12.95
N PHE A 455 -12.41 7.83 13.99
CA PHE A 455 -13.05 8.83 14.83
C PHE A 455 -12.50 10.20 14.48
N MET A 456 -13.35 11.11 14.02
CA MET A 456 -12.95 12.48 13.69
C MET A 456 -13.74 13.51 14.50
N SER A 457 -13.03 14.33 15.27
CA SER A 457 -13.63 15.54 15.85
C SER A 457 -13.48 16.74 14.93
N LEU A 458 -14.49 17.60 14.91
CA LEU A 458 -14.65 18.67 13.94
C LEU A 458 -14.30 20.05 14.51
N HIS A 459 -13.46 20.80 13.79
CA HIS A 459 -12.91 22.07 14.24
C HIS A 459 -13.12 23.15 13.17
N ARG A 460 -13.58 24.34 13.58
CA ARG A 460 -13.55 25.54 12.72
C ARG A 460 -12.40 26.42 13.19
N THR A 461 -11.44 26.71 12.31
CA THR A 461 -10.30 27.56 12.64
C THR A 461 -10.11 28.71 11.65
N ARG A 462 -9.48 29.78 12.14
CA ARG A 462 -9.09 30.98 11.39
C ARG A 462 -7.58 31.25 11.44
N ILE A 463 -6.83 30.28 11.96
CA ILE A 463 -5.37 30.30 12.14
C ILE A 463 -4.84 28.88 11.83
N PRO A 464 -3.55 28.70 11.50
CA PRO A 464 -2.93 27.37 11.24
C PRO A 464 -2.74 26.56 12.53
N LYS A 465 -3.81 26.38 13.31
CA LYS A 465 -3.78 25.78 14.65
C LYS A 465 -5.17 25.28 15.05
N ILE A 466 -5.21 24.10 15.66
CA ILE A 466 -6.36 23.59 16.41
C ILE A 466 -6.10 23.81 17.90
N SER A 467 -7.01 24.53 18.56
CA SER A 467 -7.02 24.64 20.02
C SER A 467 -7.84 23.49 20.61
N LEU A 468 -7.27 22.81 21.62
CA LEU A 468 -7.89 21.71 22.36
C LEU A 468 -8.00 22.10 23.85
N PRO A 469 -9.05 22.86 24.26
CA PRO A 469 -9.25 23.24 25.64
C PRO A 469 -9.45 22.01 26.54
N THR A 470 -8.84 21.98 27.72
CA THR A 470 -8.93 20.83 28.64
C THR A 470 -10.35 20.53 29.11
N TYR A 471 -11.27 21.51 29.12
CA TYR A 471 -12.69 21.27 29.44
C TYR A 471 -13.50 20.64 28.29
N LEU A 472 -12.93 20.51 27.09
CA LEU A 472 -13.49 19.76 25.94
C LEU A 472 -12.75 18.43 25.72
N ASP A 473 -11.97 18.02 26.71
CA ASP A 473 -11.31 16.73 26.79
C ASP A 473 -12.28 15.72 27.45
N PRO A 474 -12.76 14.67 26.74
CA PRO A 474 -13.72 13.71 27.29
C PRO A 474 -13.19 13.05 28.56
N ASN A 475 -11.89 12.79 28.57
CA ASN A 475 -11.17 12.12 29.65
C ASN A 475 -11.12 12.98 30.93
N THR A 476 -11.28 14.31 30.81
CA THR A 476 -11.30 15.25 31.94
C THR A 476 -12.71 15.78 32.24
N ALA A 477 -13.58 15.89 31.24
CA ALA A 477 -14.92 16.47 31.35
C ALA A 477 -15.99 15.46 31.82
N GLY A 478 -15.67 14.15 31.90
CA GLY A 478 -16.60 13.12 32.39
C GLY A 478 -17.81 12.87 31.48
N VAL A 479 -17.77 13.33 30.23
CA VAL A 479 -18.87 13.20 29.27
C VAL A 479 -18.79 11.84 28.58
N LEU A 480 -19.69 10.92 28.97
CA LEU A 480 -19.88 9.62 28.33
C LEU A 480 -19.89 9.71 26.80
N LEU A 481 -19.23 8.77 26.12
CA LEU A 481 -19.06 8.77 24.67
C LEU A 481 -20.41 8.69 23.93
N GLU A 482 -21.36 7.98 24.53
CA GLU A 482 -22.75 7.84 24.10
C GLU A 482 -23.46 9.20 24.00
N ASN A 483 -23.15 10.15 24.90
CA ASN A 483 -23.70 11.52 24.91
C ASN A 483 -23.01 12.45 23.90
N GLN A 484 -22.00 11.96 23.17
CA GLN A 484 -21.31 12.67 22.09
C GLN A 484 -21.72 12.10 20.74
N LEU A 485 -21.64 10.78 20.59
CA LEU A 485 -21.80 10.06 19.32
C LEU A 485 -23.18 9.38 19.14
N GLY A 486 -23.94 9.20 20.21
CA GLY A 486 -25.04 8.22 20.24
C GLY A 486 -24.53 6.81 20.52
N GLU A 487 -25.43 5.95 21.02
CA GLU A 487 -25.10 4.61 21.54
C GLU A 487 -24.45 3.70 20.49
N ALA A 488 -25.01 3.62 19.28
CA ALA A 488 -24.51 2.75 18.22
C ALA A 488 -23.08 3.09 17.79
N ALA A 489 -22.78 4.38 17.60
CA ALA A 489 -21.45 4.84 17.21
C ALA A 489 -20.45 4.75 18.39
N ALA A 490 -20.88 5.02 19.62
CA ALA A 490 -20.05 4.80 20.81
C ALA A 490 -19.66 3.33 20.98
N LYS A 491 -20.57 2.38 20.71
CA LYS A 491 -20.26 0.94 20.70
C LYS A 491 -19.20 0.59 19.66
N VAL A 492 -19.38 1.01 18.41
CA VAL A 492 -18.41 0.72 17.32
C VAL A 492 -17.01 1.27 17.64
N VAL A 493 -16.94 2.48 18.21
CA VAL A 493 -15.68 3.10 18.65
C VAL A 493 -15.02 2.31 19.79
N ARG A 494 -15.80 1.85 20.78
CA ARG A 494 -15.28 0.99 21.88
C ARG A 494 -14.78 -0.36 21.37
N ASP A 495 -15.53 -1.02 20.50
CA ASP A 495 -15.16 -2.32 19.91
C ASP A 495 -13.88 -2.19 19.05
N ALA A 496 -13.79 -1.16 18.21
CA ALA A 496 -12.62 -0.90 17.37
C ALA A 496 -11.38 -0.49 18.20
N HIS A 497 -11.55 0.27 19.28
CA HIS A 497 -10.47 0.60 20.21
C HIS A 497 -9.93 -0.65 20.90
N ALA A 498 -10.81 -1.51 21.43
CA ALA A 498 -10.41 -2.79 22.03
C ALA A 498 -9.70 -3.73 21.04
N ALA A 499 -10.02 -3.63 19.74
CA ALA A 499 -9.37 -4.39 18.68
C ALA A 499 -8.09 -3.73 18.10
N ASN A 500 -7.66 -2.56 18.60
CA ASN A 500 -6.58 -1.74 18.03
C ASN A 500 -6.77 -1.34 16.55
N LYS A 501 -8.02 -1.08 16.14
CA LYS A 501 -8.44 -0.71 14.77
C LYS A 501 -8.98 0.72 14.66
N ILE A 502 -8.75 1.53 15.68
CA ILE A 502 -9.23 2.92 15.72
C ILE A 502 -8.17 3.90 15.25
N ILE A 503 -8.60 4.85 14.41
CA ILE A 503 -7.76 5.92 13.87
C ILE A 503 -8.32 7.26 14.34
N TRP A 504 -7.51 8.00 15.09
CA TRP A 504 -7.87 9.31 15.64
C TRP A 504 -7.55 10.42 14.63
N LEU A 505 -8.57 11.22 14.32
CA LEU A 505 -8.50 12.30 13.36
C LEU A 505 -8.99 13.63 13.96
N LYS A 506 -8.52 14.72 13.34
CA LYS A 506 -9.08 16.06 13.48
C LYS A 506 -9.35 16.58 12.08
N GLY A 507 -10.56 17.08 11.84
CA GLY A 507 -10.90 17.67 10.55
C GLY A 507 -11.82 18.87 10.72
N GLY A 508 -12.19 19.48 9.60
CA GLY A 508 -13.07 20.64 9.61
C GLY A 508 -12.55 21.73 8.69
N THR A 509 -12.72 23.00 9.06
CA THR A 509 -12.56 24.12 8.11
C THR A 509 -11.49 25.11 8.55
N GLU A 510 -10.58 25.45 7.64
CA GLU A 510 -9.61 26.52 7.81
C GLU A 510 -10.00 27.69 6.88
N ILE A 511 -10.56 28.74 7.48
CA ILE A 511 -11.09 29.94 6.78
C ILE A 511 -10.23 31.12 7.22
N ARG A 512 -9.30 31.57 6.36
CA ARG A 512 -8.26 32.55 6.71
C ARG A 512 -8.29 33.77 5.79
N PRO A 513 -8.16 35.00 6.32
CA PRO A 513 -8.03 36.19 5.47
C PRO A 513 -6.85 36.08 4.51
N GLY A 514 -7.09 36.31 3.22
CA GLY A 514 -6.05 36.34 2.19
C GLY A 514 -5.52 34.99 1.72
N ILE A 515 -6.10 33.87 2.15
CA ILE A 515 -5.76 32.52 1.67
C ILE A 515 -7.05 31.79 1.29
N ALA A 516 -7.01 30.91 0.30
CA ALA A 516 -8.17 30.10 -0.08
C ALA A 516 -8.69 29.28 1.11
N ASP A 517 -10.02 29.27 1.28
CA ASP A 517 -10.69 28.41 2.25
C ASP A 517 -10.40 26.94 1.94
N THR A 518 -10.18 26.13 2.97
CA THR A 518 -10.02 24.67 2.82
C THR A 518 -10.87 23.93 3.84
N VAL A 519 -11.35 22.75 3.46
CA VAL A 519 -11.76 21.73 4.43
C VAL A 519 -10.60 20.76 4.57
N PHE A 520 -10.16 20.49 5.80
CA PHE A 520 -8.96 19.70 6.07
C PHE A 520 -9.27 18.45 6.90
N ILE A 521 -8.41 17.44 6.79
CA ILE A 521 -8.32 16.31 7.73
C ILE A 521 -6.85 16.01 8.03
N ILE A 522 -6.53 15.83 9.32
CA ILE A 522 -5.23 15.39 9.84
C ILE A 522 -5.42 14.21 10.81
N ARG A 523 -4.36 13.44 11.02
CA ARG A 523 -4.27 12.39 12.04
C ARG A 523 -3.53 12.90 13.27
N ASP A 524 -3.94 12.47 14.46
CA ASP A 524 -3.29 12.85 15.72
C ASP A 524 -3.15 11.69 16.72
N ASP A 525 -2.31 11.91 17.74
CA ASP A 525 -1.94 10.95 18.79
C ASP A 525 -2.95 10.86 19.95
N ASN A 526 -3.90 11.80 19.97
CA ASN A 526 -4.71 12.10 21.13
C ASN A 526 -5.94 11.16 21.25
N SER A 527 -5.71 9.98 21.84
CA SER A 527 -6.80 9.06 22.22
C SER A 527 -7.86 9.75 23.09
N ARG A 528 -9.13 9.48 22.79
CA ARG A 528 -10.30 9.94 23.56
C ARG A 528 -11.04 8.79 24.26
N LEU A 529 -10.34 7.66 24.40
CA LEU A 529 -10.64 6.49 25.21
C LEU A 529 -9.39 6.10 25.99
#